data_AF-A0A0E3S951-F1
#
_entry.id   AF-A0A0E3S951-F1
#
_cell.length_a   1.000
_cell.length_b   1.000
_cell.length_c   1.000
_cell.angle_alpha   90.00
_cell.angle_beta   90.00
_cell.angle_gamma   90.00
#
_symmetry.space_group_name_H-M   'P 1'
#
loop_
_entity.id
_entity.type
_entity.pdbx_description
1 polymer ?
#
loop_
_entity_poly.entity_id
_entity_poly.type
_entity_poly.pdbx_seq_one_letter_code
_entity_poly.pdbx_strand_id
1 'polypeptide(L)'
;MKNEEFSGEFPEEGSPEEKSLEEGFLEEGEEFSELIKYTIPGYILGLLAGIFLDVQGYQRSPVGQWLVRTFAGEGESIFEGIFSIRQRLRKAEGSMAEAYGWGKFLGIAFPWIIDLGSRLAGVNVYGVEGFYIPYFYALSDQIGANISGLLFLKRREGSWRAGFSGYVHHPVMLASFFVIVLVPLGLLGARILGFSPTTQTFTALETIAANLCWVPPLVGWLNEKYR
;
A
#
# COMPACT_ATOMS: atom_id res chain seq x y z
N MET A 1 31.62 -29.75 -50.28
CA MET A 1 31.70 -29.70 -48.80
C MET A 1 32.23 -28.35 -48.37
N LYS A 2 31.33 -27.43 -48.04
CA LYS A 2 31.56 -26.29 -47.17
C LYS A 2 30.34 -26.25 -46.26
N ASN A 3 30.55 -26.60 -44.99
CA ASN A 3 29.51 -26.52 -43.97
C ASN A 3 29.40 -25.06 -43.55
N GLU A 4 28.22 -24.48 -43.76
CA GLU A 4 27.79 -23.25 -43.10
C GLU A 4 27.32 -23.64 -41.70
N GLU A 5 28.03 -23.21 -40.66
CA GLU A 5 27.54 -23.27 -39.28
C GLU A 5 26.61 -22.08 -39.07
N PHE A 6 25.31 -22.38 -39.09
CA PHE A 6 24.24 -21.49 -38.66
C PHE A 6 24.20 -21.51 -37.12
N SER A 7 24.88 -20.55 -36.48
CA SER A 7 24.70 -20.27 -35.05
C SER A 7 23.39 -19.50 -34.86
N GLY A 8 22.29 -20.25 -34.77
CA GLY A 8 21.03 -19.70 -34.30
C GLY A 8 21.12 -19.38 -32.81
N GLU A 9 21.28 -18.09 -32.49
CA GLU A 9 20.88 -17.56 -31.19
C GLU A 9 19.36 -17.75 -31.06
N PHE A 10 18.95 -18.77 -30.33
CA PHE A 10 17.56 -18.87 -29.86
C PHE A 10 17.39 -17.83 -28.75
N PRO A 11 16.44 -16.88 -28.86
CA PRO A 11 16.06 -16.10 -27.70
C PRO A 11 15.47 -17.07 -26.67
N GLU A 12 15.96 -17.01 -25.43
CA GLU A 12 15.35 -17.71 -24.30
C GLU A 12 13.91 -17.20 -24.15
N GLU A 13 12.95 -17.93 -24.72
CA GLU A 13 11.54 -17.70 -24.43
C GLU A 13 11.29 -18.13 -22.98
N GLY A 14 11.21 -17.14 -22.09
CA GLY A 14 10.75 -17.32 -20.72
C GLY A 14 9.44 -18.12 -20.67
N SER A 15 9.28 -18.93 -19.63
CA SER A 15 8.17 -19.86 -19.50
C SER A 15 6.81 -19.14 -19.63
N PRO A 16 5.74 -19.82 -20.12
CA PRO A 16 4.41 -19.21 -20.24
C PRO A 16 3.91 -18.58 -18.93
N GLU A 17 4.38 -19.09 -17.79
CA GLU A 17 4.05 -18.58 -16.46
C GLU A 17 4.90 -17.34 -16.07
N GLU A 18 6.15 -17.24 -16.52
CA GLU A 18 6.94 -15.99 -16.42
C GLU A 18 6.32 -14.88 -17.27
N LYS A 19 5.83 -15.20 -18.47
CA LYS A 19 5.07 -14.23 -19.28
C LYS A 19 3.75 -13.83 -18.62
N SER A 20 3.07 -14.73 -17.90
CA SER A 20 1.85 -14.36 -17.14
C SER A 20 2.13 -13.53 -15.88
N LEU A 21 3.33 -13.67 -15.31
CA LEU A 21 3.82 -12.84 -14.21
C LEU A 21 4.22 -11.48 -14.73
N GLU A 22 5.02 -11.42 -15.80
CA GLU A 22 5.28 -10.18 -16.52
C GLU A 22 3.96 -9.54 -16.94
N GLU A 23 3.01 -10.23 -17.55
CA GLU A 23 1.72 -9.67 -17.98
C GLU A 23 0.84 -9.22 -16.80
N GLY A 24 0.79 -9.96 -15.68
CA GLY A 24 0.07 -9.54 -14.48
C GLY A 24 0.73 -8.35 -13.75
N PHE A 25 2.06 -8.26 -13.79
CA PHE A 25 2.83 -7.12 -13.28
C PHE A 25 2.86 -5.93 -14.26
N LEU A 26 2.74 -6.17 -15.58
CA LEU A 26 2.67 -5.17 -16.66
C LEU A 26 1.27 -4.55 -16.74
N GLU A 27 0.21 -5.32 -16.45
CA GLU A 27 -1.12 -4.76 -16.12
C GLU A 27 -1.05 -3.86 -14.88
N GLU A 28 -0.31 -4.30 -13.84
CA GLU A 28 0.01 -3.49 -12.66
C GLU A 28 0.82 -2.21 -13.02
N GLY A 29 1.70 -2.29 -14.04
CA GLY A 29 2.46 -1.22 -14.68
C GLY A 29 1.63 -0.01 -15.11
N GLU A 30 0.53 -0.29 -15.82
CA GLU A 30 -0.46 0.72 -16.23
C GLU A 30 -1.38 1.13 -15.06
N GLU A 31 -1.69 0.22 -14.12
CA GLU A 31 -2.37 0.52 -12.85
C GLU A 31 -1.54 1.44 -11.91
N PHE A 32 -0.20 1.48 -11.98
CA PHE A 32 0.61 2.30 -11.08
C PHE A 32 0.44 3.81 -11.32
N SER A 33 0.27 4.21 -12.57
CA SER A 33 -0.13 5.58 -12.91
C SER A 33 -1.54 5.88 -12.39
N GLU A 34 -2.41 4.87 -12.32
CA GLU A 34 -3.72 5.00 -11.68
C GLU A 34 -3.65 5.05 -10.15
N LEU A 35 -2.72 4.34 -9.52
CA LEU A 35 -2.50 4.34 -8.08
C LEU A 35 -2.23 5.77 -7.56
N ILE A 36 -1.37 6.51 -8.27
CA ILE A 36 -1.09 7.92 -7.98
C ILE A 36 -2.35 8.79 -8.16
N LYS A 37 -3.18 8.50 -9.18
CA LYS A 37 -4.45 9.22 -9.41
C LYS A 37 -5.44 9.02 -8.27
N TYR A 38 -5.40 7.90 -7.55
CA TYR A 38 -6.29 7.62 -6.42
C TYR A 38 -5.71 8.05 -5.07
N THR A 39 -4.40 7.99 -4.91
CA THR A 39 -3.68 8.41 -3.69
C THR A 39 -3.77 9.93 -3.46
N ILE A 40 -3.50 10.73 -4.50
CA ILE A 40 -3.45 12.21 -4.39
C ILE A 40 -4.80 12.79 -3.91
N PRO A 41 -5.97 12.40 -4.45
CA PRO A 41 -7.26 12.83 -3.92
C PRO A 41 -7.46 12.48 -2.45
N GLY A 42 -6.98 11.32 -1.99
CA GLY A 42 -7.02 10.92 -0.59
C GLY A 42 -6.27 11.92 0.30
N TYR A 43 -5.04 12.25 -0.08
CA TYR A 43 -4.21 13.22 0.64
C TYR A 43 -4.86 14.60 0.68
N ILE A 44 -5.38 15.08 -0.46
CA ILE A 44 -6.05 16.37 -0.56
C ILE A 44 -7.29 16.39 0.35
N LEU A 45 -8.14 15.36 0.30
CA LEU A 45 -9.34 15.30 1.14
C LEU A 45 -8.99 15.20 2.63
N GLY A 46 -7.98 14.40 2.99
CA GLY A 46 -7.51 14.30 4.38
C GLY A 46 -7.00 15.64 4.91
N LEU A 47 -6.22 16.38 4.13
CA LEU A 47 -5.74 17.72 4.50
C LEU A 47 -6.88 18.74 4.60
N LEU A 48 -7.78 18.79 3.62
CA LEU A 48 -8.92 19.71 3.64
C LEU A 48 -9.85 19.42 4.82
N ALA A 49 -10.12 18.15 5.11
CA ALA A 49 -10.89 17.74 6.28
C ALA A 49 -10.19 18.14 7.58
N GLY A 50 -8.87 17.96 7.65
CA GLY A 50 -8.07 18.37 8.82
C GLY A 50 -8.13 19.86 9.08
N ILE A 51 -7.88 20.68 8.06
CA ILE A 51 -7.96 22.14 8.14
C ILE A 51 -9.37 22.58 8.54
N PHE A 52 -10.40 22.01 7.92
CA PHE A 52 -11.78 22.34 8.22
C PHE A 52 -12.12 22.05 9.68
N LEU A 53 -11.79 20.86 10.18
CA LEU A 53 -12.07 20.47 11.56
C LEU A 53 -11.29 21.32 12.57
N ASP A 54 -10.05 21.69 12.25
CA ASP A 54 -9.25 22.60 13.09
C ASP A 54 -9.88 24.00 13.18
N VAL A 55 -10.38 24.54 12.06
CA VAL A 55 -11.09 25.84 12.02
C VAL A 55 -12.38 25.80 12.83
N GLN A 56 -13.08 24.67 12.83
CA GLN A 56 -14.33 24.48 13.58
C GLN A 56 -14.12 24.17 15.07
N GLY A 57 -12.88 24.09 15.56
CA GLY A 57 -12.59 23.80 16.97
C GLY A 57 -12.56 22.31 17.34
N TYR A 58 -12.48 21.41 16.35
CA TYR A 58 -12.46 19.96 16.54
C TYR A 58 -11.04 19.36 16.52
N GLN A 59 -10.03 20.11 16.97
CA GLN A 59 -8.60 19.74 16.83
C GLN A 59 -8.27 18.36 17.42
N ARG A 60 -8.95 17.98 18.50
CA ARG A 60 -8.73 16.71 19.23
C ARG A 60 -9.91 15.75 19.16
N SER A 61 -10.86 15.98 18.25
CA SER A 61 -12.00 15.09 18.05
C SER A 61 -11.52 13.69 17.65
N PRO A 62 -11.86 12.63 18.39
CA PRO A 62 -11.50 11.25 18.02
C PRO A 62 -12.09 10.85 16.67
N VAL A 63 -13.34 11.24 16.42
CA VAL A 63 -14.03 10.99 15.13
C VAL A 63 -13.37 11.79 14.01
N GLY A 64 -12.94 13.03 14.31
CA GLY A 64 -12.18 13.86 13.36
C GLY A 64 -10.85 13.20 12.96
N GLN A 65 -10.10 12.68 13.94
CA GLN A 65 -8.83 12.02 13.67
C GLN A 65 -9.01 10.74 12.87
N TRP A 66 -10.00 9.92 13.23
CA TRP A 66 -10.36 8.73 12.48
C TRP A 66 -10.68 9.08 11.01
N LEU A 67 -11.52 10.09 10.78
CA LEU A 67 -11.92 10.52 9.44
C LEU A 67 -10.71 11.01 8.62
N VAL A 68 -9.88 11.86 9.22
CA VAL A 68 -8.69 12.42 8.57
C VAL A 68 -7.69 11.33 8.22
N ARG A 69 -7.38 10.42 9.16
CA ARG A 69 -6.49 9.29 8.91
C ARG A 69 -7.03 8.35 7.84
N THR A 70 -8.34 8.13 7.82
CA THR A 70 -8.98 7.30 6.80
C THR A 70 -8.80 7.88 5.41
N PHE A 71 -9.03 9.19 5.20
CA PHE A 71 -8.80 9.79 3.88
C PHE A 71 -7.31 9.91 3.52
N ALA A 72 -6.47 10.30 4.49
CA ALA A 72 -5.06 10.53 4.27
C ALA A 72 -4.25 9.23 4.10
N GLY A 73 -4.66 8.14 4.75
CA GLY A 73 -3.96 6.86 4.73
C GLY A 73 -4.60 5.85 3.79
N GLU A 74 -5.92 5.71 3.85
CA GLU A 74 -6.68 4.68 3.12
C GLU A 74 -7.42 5.24 1.90
N GLY A 75 -7.16 6.50 1.53
CA GLY A 75 -7.87 7.17 0.45
C GLY A 75 -7.76 6.42 -0.89
N GLU A 76 -6.58 5.91 -1.22
CA GLU A 76 -6.33 5.07 -2.40
C GLU A 76 -7.28 3.86 -2.42
N SER A 77 -7.22 3.02 -1.37
CA SER A 77 -8.06 1.84 -1.19
C SER A 77 -9.56 2.15 -1.29
N ILE A 78 -10.00 3.30 -0.75
CA ILE A 78 -11.40 3.74 -0.81
C ILE A 78 -11.80 4.11 -2.24
N PHE A 79 -10.99 4.91 -2.92
CA PHE A 79 -11.32 5.38 -4.26
C PHE A 79 -11.30 4.26 -5.30
N GLU A 80 -10.34 3.36 -5.18
CA GLU A 80 -10.24 2.17 -6.02
C GLU A 80 -11.38 1.19 -5.75
N GLY A 81 -11.73 0.98 -4.47
CA GLY A 81 -12.91 0.19 -4.08
C GLY A 81 -14.22 0.78 -4.62
N ILE A 82 -14.38 2.11 -4.59
CA ILE A 82 -15.56 2.78 -5.17
C ILE A 82 -15.55 2.69 -6.70
N PHE A 83 -14.40 2.85 -7.34
CA PHE A 83 -14.26 2.78 -8.79
C PHE A 83 -14.62 1.39 -9.32
N SER A 84 -14.06 0.34 -8.71
CA SER A 84 -14.38 -1.06 -9.05
C SER A 84 -15.88 -1.38 -8.88
N ILE A 85 -16.52 -0.88 -7.81
CA ILE A 85 -17.98 -1.01 -7.61
C ILE A 85 -18.78 -0.22 -8.66
N ARG A 86 -18.36 0.98 -9.05
CA ARG A 86 -19.06 1.78 -10.08
C ARG A 86 -18.93 1.17 -11.47
N GLN A 87 -17.77 0.60 -11.79
CA GLN A 87 -17.55 -0.11 -13.06
C GLN A 87 -18.44 -1.36 -13.14
N ARG A 88 -18.62 -2.08 -12.03
CA ARG A 88 -19.59 -3.17 -11.85
C ARG A 88 -21.05 -2.75 -12.10
N LEU A 89 -21.48 -1.59 -11.60
CA LEU A 89 -22.86 -1.09 -11.85
C LEU A 89 -23.12 -0.79 -13.33
N ARG A 90 -22.05 -0.56 -14.13
CA ARG A 90 -22.14 -0.38 -15.58
C ARG A 90 -21.92 -1.66 -16.39
N LYS A 91 -21.32 -2.71 -15.83
CA LYS A 91 -21.06 -4.01 -16.48
C LYS A 91 -21.28 -5.15 -15.47
N ALA A 92 -22.48 -5.72 -15.51
CA ALA A 92 -22.88 -6.84 -14.67
C ALA A 92 -22.25 -8.15 -15.16
N GLU A 93 -21.10 -8.54 -14.62
CA GLU A 93 -20.64 -9.94 -14.48
C GLU A 93 -19.40 -9.96 -13.57
N GLY A 94 -19.46 -10.76 -12.50
CA GLY A 94 -18.44 -10.80 -11.45
C GLY A 94 -17.16 -11.49 -11.92
N SER A 95 -16.03 -10.77 -11.88
CA SER A 95 -14.67 -11.28 -12.09
C SER A 95 -13.76 -10.94 -10.90
N MET A 96 -12.50 -11.42 -10.89
CA MET A 96 -11.50 -11.27 -9.83
C MET A 96 -11.43 -9.89 -9.14
N ALA A 97 -11.77 -8.82 -9.85
CA ALA A 97 -11.88 -7.47 -9.31
C ALA A 97 -12.86 -7.34 -8.11
N GLU A 98 -13.91 -8.16 -8.02
CA GLU A 98 -14.84 -8.17 -6.88
C GLU A 98 -14.19 -8.73 -5.61
N ALA A 99 -13.43 -9.82 -5.72
CA ALA A 99 -12.71 -10.39 -4.59
C ALA A 99 -11.60 -9.45 -4.10
N TYR A 100 -10.94 -8.76 -5.02
CA TYR A 100 -9.91 -7.77 -4.73
C TYR A 100 -10.47 -6.51 -4.05
N GLY A 101 -11.57 -5.94 -4.57
CA GLY A 101 -12.26 -4.80 -3.98
C GLY A 101 -12.83 -5.08 -2.58
N TRP A 102 -13.41 -6.28 -2.36
CA TRP A 102 -13.83 -6.71 -1.02
C TRP A 102 -12.64 -6.94 -0.08
N GLY A 103 -11.54 -7.48 -0.58
CA GLY A 103 -10.30 -7.63 0.18
C GLY A 103 -9.76 -6.29 0.67
N LYS A 104 -9.69 -5.28 -0.21
CA LYS A 104 -9.28 -3.91 0.14
C LYS A 104 -10.27 -3.26 1.12
N PHE A 105 -11.57 -3.40 0.89
CA PHE A 105 -12.59 -2.86 1.80
C PHE A 105 -12.51 -3.46 3.21
N LEU A 106 -12.25 -4.76 3.32
CA LEU A 106 -12.01 -5.43 4.61
C LEU A 106 -10.67 -5.02 5.24
N GLY A 107 -9.65 -4.76 4.41
CA GLY A 107 -8.33 -4.27 4.85
C GLY A 107 -8.40 -2.90 5.54
N ILE A 108 -9.29 -2.01 5.08
CA ILE A 108 -9.53 -0.67 5.69
C ILE A 108 -10.10 -0.78 7.10
N ALA A 109 -10.83 -1.85 7.43
CA ALA A 109 -11.41 -2.04 8.76
C ALA A 109 -10.34 -2.35 9.82
N PHE A 110 -9.19 -2.91 9.43
CA PHE A 110 -8.16 -3.30 10.37
C PHE A 110 -7.55 -2.10 11.14
N PRO A 111 -7.09 -1.01 10.47
CA PRO A 111 -6.65 0.20 11.15
C PRO A 111 -7.72 0.82 12.05
N TRP A 112 -8.99 0.75 11.66
CA TRP A 112 -10.11 1.30 12.45
C TRP A 112 -10.29 0.56 13.77
N ILE A 113 -10.20 -0.78 13.73
CA ILE A 113 -10.27 -1.62 14.93
C ILE A 113 -9.09 -1.32 15.85
N ILE A 114 -7.89 -1.17 15.29
CA ILE A 114 -6.68 -0.83 16.05
C ILE A 114 -6.84 0.55 16.72
N ASP A 115 -7.24 1.60 15.99
CA ASP A 115 -7.40 2.95 16.55
C ASP A 115 -8.47 2.97 17.66
N LEU A 116 -9.65 2.42 17.37
CA LEU A 116 -10.73 2.34 18.35
C LEU A 116 -10.32 1.53 19.59
N GLY A 117 -9.74 0.34 19.40
CA GLY A 117 -9.27 -0.51 20.49
C GLY A 117 -8.20 0.17 21.34
N SER A 118 -7.28 0.91 20.71
CA SER A 118 -6.24 1.67 21.41
C SER A 118 -6.84 2.77 22.29
N ARG A 119 -7.83 3.50 21.77
CA ARG A 119 -8.53 4.53 22.55
C ARG A 119 -9.31 3.94 23.71
N LEU A 120 -10.00 2.82 23.49
CA LEU A 120 -10.74 2.11 24.54
C LEU A 120 -9.80 1.55 25.62
N ALA A 121 -8.57 1.17 25.25
CA ALA A 121 -7.52 0.74 26.18
C ALA A 121 -6.82 1.90 26.91
N GLY A 122 -7.18 3.16 26.62
CA GLY A 122 -6.59 4.34 27.25
C GLY A 122 -5.22 4.73 26.72
N VAL A 123 -4.82 4.23 25.55
CA VAL A 123 -3.54 4.57 24.91
C VAL A 123 -3.47 6.06 24.63
N ASN A 124 -2.32 6.69 24.94
CA ASN A 124 -2.09 8.07 24.57
C ASN A 124 -1.80 8.19 23.06
N VAL A 125 -2.85 8.36 22.26
CA VAL A 125 -2.80 8.51 20.80
C VAL A 125 -1.91 9.69 20.35
N TYR A 126 -1.74 10.69 21.20
CA TYR A 126 -0.92 11.87 20.92
C TYR A 126 0.54 11.70 21.33
N GLY A 127 0.83 10.71 22.18
CA GLY A 127 2.16 10.42 22.71
C GLY A 127 2.92 9.38 21.89
N VAL A 128 4.00 8.88 22.49
CA VAL A 128 4.85 7.82 21.93
C VAL A 128 4.05 6.53 21.75
N GLU A 129 3.16 6.19 22.68
CA GLU A 129 2.37 4.95 22.65
C GLU A 129 1.51 4.85 21.39
N GLY A 130 0.97 5.96 20.88
CA GLY A 130 0.09 5.98 19.71
C GLY A 130 0.78 5.95 18.35
N PHE A 131 2.11 5.81 18.29
CA PHE A 131 2.88 5.92 17.03
C PHE A 131 2.45 4.91 15.94
N TYR A 132 1.97 3.73 16.35
CA TYR A 132 1.59 2.65 15.44
C TYR A 132 0.24 2.90 14.74
N ILE A 133 -0.59 3.80 15.26
CA ILE A 133 -1.92 4.09 14.70
C ILE A 133 -1.81 4.65 13.28
N PRO A 134 -1.11 5.77 13.03
CA PRO A 134 -0.92 6.28 11.67
C PRO A 134 -0.16 5.29 10.78
N TYR A 135 0.72 4.45 11.33
CA TYR A 135 1.39 3.38 10.60
C TYR A 135 0.40 2.40 9.98
N PHE A 136 -0.55 1.87 10.76
CA PHE A 136 -1.52 0.93 10.22
C PHE A 136 -2.46 1.57 9.20
N TYR A 137 -2.88 2.81 9.43
CA TYR A 137 -3.67 3.55 8.44
C TYR A 137 -2.96 3.79 7.11
N ALA A 138 -1.63 3.82 7.11
CA ALA A 138 -0.84 4.16 5.95
C ALA A 138 -0.30 2.95 5.20
N LEU A 139 -0.25 1.77 5.81
CA LEU A 139 0.50 0.62 5.27
C LEU A 139 -0.22 -0.74 5.45
N SER A 140 -1.47 -0.78 5.88
CA SER A 140 -2.23 -2.04 6.08
C SER A 140 -2.32 -2.87 4.80
N ASP A 141 -2.59 -2.18 3.69
CA ASP A 141 -2.58 -2.68 2.32
C ASP A 141 -1.22 -3.28 1.94
N GLN A 142 -0.14 -2.55 2.18
CA GLN A 142 1.21 -2.92 1.80
C GLN A 142 1.70 -4.12 2.61
N ILE A 143 1.36 -4.20 3.91
CA ILE A 143 1.60 -5.38 4.75
C ILE A 143 0.85 -6.59 4.19
N GLY A 144 -0.42 -6.42 3.84
CA GLY A 144 -1.25 -7.47 3.26
C GLY A 144 -0.70 -7.99 1.93
N ALA A 145 -0.30 -7.09 1.03
CA ALA A 145 0.33 -7.42 -0.24
C ALA A 145 1.65 -8.17 -0.05
N ASN A 146 2.48 -7.71 0.89
CA ASN A 146 3.79 -8.31 1.16
C ASN A 146 3.67 -9.75 1.72
N ILE A 147 2.74 -9.98 2.66
CA ILE A 147 2.44 -11.33 3.19
C ILE A 147 1.89 -12.24 2.09
N SER A 148 0.95 -11.72 1.30
CA SER A 148 0.30 -12.48 0.22
C SER A 148 1.31 -12.87 -0.86
N GLY A 149 2.21 -11.96 -1.23
CA GLY A 149 3.30 -12.23 -2.19
C GLY A 149 4.25 -13.32 -1.69
N LEU A 150 4.66 -13.29 -0.41
CA LEU A 150 5.49 -14.36 0.17
C LEU A 150 4.78 -15.72 0.16
N LEU A 151 3.49 -15.76 0.51
CA LEU A 151 2.70 -17.00 0.49
C LEU A 151 2.52 -17.54 -0.93
N PHE A 152 2.38 -16.66 -1.92
CA PHE A 152 2.31 -17.04 -3.33
C PHE A 152 3.63 -17.66 -3.80
N LEU A 153 4.78 -17.01 -3.54
CA LEU A 153 6.10 -17.54 -3.89
C LEU A 153 6.37 -18.89 -3.23
N LYS A 154 5.99 -19.04 -1.95
CA LYS A 154 6.05 -20.33 -1.26
C LYS A 154 5.21 -21.40 -1.96
N ARG A 155 3.99 -21.07 -2.39
CA ARG A 155 3.11 -22.02 -3.09
C ARG A 155 3.68 -22.41 -4.44
N ARG A 156 4.23 -21.45 -5.19
CA ARG A 156 4.83 -21.66 -6.51
C ARG A 156 6.08 -22.54 -6.43
N GLU A 157 6.99 -22.24 -5.51
CA GLU A 157 8.28 -22.94 -5.41
C GLU A 157 8.22 -24.22 -4.56
N GLY A 158 7.04 -24.55 -4.02
CA GLY A 158 6.79 -25.78 -3.25
C GLY A 158 7.53 -25.88 -1.90
N SER A 159 8.40 -24.92 -1.57
CA SER A 159 9.20 -24.91 -0.36
C SER A 159 9.40 -23.49 0.19
N TRP A 160 9.48 -23.39 1.52
CA TRP A 160 9.70 -22.11 2.20
C TRP A 160 11.06 -21.48 1.87
N ARG A 161 12.09 -22.29 1.70
CA ARG A 161 13.46 -21.81 1.42
C ARG A 161 13.55 -21.16 0.05
N ALA A 162 12.93 -21.80 -0.94
CA ALA A 162 12.91 -21.32 -2.30
C ALA A 162 12.04 -20.03 -2.35
N GLY A 163 10.82 -20.04 -1.81
CA GLY A 163 9.97 -18.83 -1.78
C GLY A 163 10.60 -17.63 -1.06
N PHE A 164 11.39 -17.84 0.00
CA PHE A 164 12.18 -16.76 0.63
C PHE A 164 13.31 -16.28 -0.27
N SER A 165 13.96 -17.17 -1.00
CA SER A 165 14.97 -16.81 -1.99
C SER A 165 14.36 -15.96 -3.10
N GLY A 166 13.20 -16.34 -3.64
CA GLY A 166 12.46 -15.53 -4.62
C GLY A 166 12.11 -14.15 -4.05
N TYR A 167 11.66 -14.09 -2.80
CA TYR A 167 11.31 -12.84 -2.12
C TYR A 167 12.49 -11.85 -2.05
N VAL A 168 13.67 -12.31 -1.62
CA VAL A 168 14.84 -11.42 -1.44
C VAL A 168 15.50 -11.00 -2.75
N HIS A 169 15.16 -11.62 -3.87
CA HIS A 169 15.62 -11.20 -5.19
C HIS A 169 14.58 -10.32 -5.91
N HIS A 170 13.39 -10.14 -5.33
CA HIS A 170 12.32 -9.35 -5.94
C HIS A 170 12.39 -7.88 -5.48
N PRO A 171 12.74 -6.92 -6.36
CA PRO A 171 13.01 -5.54 -5.97
C PRO A 171 11.80 -4.83 -5.35
N VAL A 172 10.59 -5.09 -5.85
CA VAL A 172 9.34 -4.54 -5.30
C VAL A 172 9.03 -5.08 -3.90
N MET A 173 9.27 -6.38 -3.65
CA MET A 173 9.00 -6.99 -2.34
C MET A 173 9.97 -6.46 -1.29
N LEU A 174 11.25 -6.28 -1.67
CA LEU A 174 12.26 -5.65 -0.83
C LEU A 174 11.94 -4.18 -0.54
N ALA A 175 11.56 -3.40 -1.54
CA ALA A 175 11.16 -2.01 -1.36
C ALA A 175 9.94 -1.91 -0.43
N SER A 176 8.95 -2.79 -0.62
CA SER A 176 7.78 -2.88 0.23
C SER A 176 8.14 -3.21 1.67
N PHE A 177 8.99 -4.22 1.88
CA PHE A 177 9.49 -4.59 3.20
C PHE A 177 10.24 -3.45 3.89
N PHE A 178 11.09 -2.76 3.14
CA PHE A 178 11.89 -1.66 3.65
C PHE A 178 11.00 -0.51 4.17
N VAL A 179 9.96 -0.15 3.42
CA VAL A 179 8.97 0.85 3.86
C VAL A 179 8.22 0.38 5.10
N ILE A 180 7.75 -0.87 5.12
CA ILE A 180 7.06 -1.47 6.28
C ILE A 180 7.90 -1.38 7.56
N VAL A 181 9.24 -1.50 7.45
CA VAL A 181 10.16 -1.42 8.59
C VAL A 181 10.56 0.02 8.91
N LEU A 182 10.83 0.86 7.92
CA LEU A 182 11.34 2.21 8.15
C LEU A 182 10.28 3.19 8.64
N VAL A 183 9.07 3.14 8.09
CA VAL A 183 8.00 4.07 8.46
C VAL A 183 7.68 4.05 9.96
N PRO A 184 7.48 2.89 10.63
CA PRO A 184 7.20 2.87 12.06
C PRO A 184 8.39 3.37 12.89
N LEU A 185 9.63 3.15 12.44
CA LEU A 185 10.81 3.71 13.10
C LEU A 185 10.86 5.25 12.96
N GLY A 186 10.51 5.77 11.79
CA GLY A 186 10.41 7.22 11.55
C GLY A 186 9.31 7.86 12.40
N LEU A 187 8.12 7.24 12.45
CA LEU A 187 7.01 7.68 13.30
C LEU A 187 7.38 7.66 14.79
N LEU A 188 7.98 6.56 15.26
CA LEU A 188 8.45 6.44 16.63
C LEU A 188 9.49 7.52 16.96
N GLY A 189 10.48 7.72 16.07
CA GLY A 189 11.48 8.76 16.18
C GLY A 189 10.87 10.16 16.27
N ALA A 190 9.90 10.47 15.39
CA ALA A 190 9.18 11.74 15.42
C ALA A 190 8.48 11.95 16.77
N ARG A 191 7.80 10.92 17.31
CA ARG A 191 7.15 11.02 18.63
C ARG A 191 8.17 11.23 19.76
N ILE A 192 9.31 10.55 19.73
CA ILE A 192 10.39 10.72 20.74
C ILE A 192 10.97 12.13 20.68
N LEU A 193 11.10 12.71 19.48
CA LEU A 193 11.57 14.08 19.26
C LEU A 193 10.52 15.15 19.61
N GLY A 194 9.33 14.76 20.08
CA GLY A 194 8.30 15.66 20.57
C GLY A 194 7.22 16.02 19.55
N PHE A 195 7.19 15.40 18.36
CA PHE A 195 6.07 15.55 17.44
C PHE A 195 4.80 14.97 18.07
N SER A 196 3.70 15.73 18.04
CA SER A 196 2.40 15.28 18.52
C SER A 196 1.29 15.79 17.60
N PRO A 197 0.36 14.96 17.12
CA PRO A 197 -0.69 15.33 16.18
C PRO A 197 -1.88 15.89 16.95
N THR A 198 -1.67 16.97 17.70
CA THR A 198 -2.71 17.60 18.54
C THR A 198 -3.74 18.38 17.74
N THR A 199 -3.50 18.56 16.44
CA THR A 199 -4.41 19.13 15.45
C THR A 199 -4.73 18.11 14.38
N GLN A 200 -5.87 18.28 13.72
CA GLN A 200 -6.30 17.41 12.64
C GLN A 200 -5.43 17.61 11.40
N THR A 201 -4.93 18.82 11.15
CA THR A 201 -3.95 19.10 10.09
C THR A 201 -2.65 18.32 10.31
N PHE A 202 -2.12 18.28 11.54
CA PHE A 202 -0.93 17.46 11.85
C PHE A 202 -1.22 15.97 11.79
N THR A 203 -2.45 15.56 12.11
CA THR A 203 -2.88 14.17 11.92
C THR A 203 -2.86 13.78 10.43
N ALA A 204 -3.34 14.67 9.55
CA ALA A 204 -3.29 14.46 8.11
C ALA A 204 -1.85 14.38 7.60
N LEU A 205 -1.01 15.36 7.96
CA LEU A 205 0.39 15.40 7.55
C LEU A 205 1.20 14.20 8.03
N GLU A 206 0.97 13.76 9.27
CA GLU A 206 1.60 12.55 9.81
C GLU A 206 1.23 11.31 8.99
N THR A 207 -0.05 11.16 8.65
CA THR A 207 -0.54 9.99 7.91
C THR A 207 -0.05 10.00 6.47
N ILE A 208 -0.06 11.16 5.81
CA ILE A 208 0.47 11.33 4.44
C ILE A 208 1.98 11.05 4.41
N ALA A 209 2.73 11.56 5.38
CA ALA A 209 4.16 11.31 5.45
C ALA A 209 4.49 9.83 5.72
N ALA A 210 3.63 9.12 6.44
CA ALA A 210 3.74 7.69 6.66
C ALA A 210 3.31 6.85 5.44
N ASN A 211 2.41 7.38 4.60
CA ASN A 211 1.91 6.70 3.41
C ASN A 211 2.95 6.79 2.27
N LEU A 212 3.82 5.79 2.26
CA LEU A 212 4.85 5.58 1.25
C LEU A 212 4.50 4.40 0.32
N CYS A 213 3.22 4.08 0.16
CA CYS A 213 2.74 2.98 -0.68
C CYS A 213 3.12 3.14 -2.17
N TRP A 214 3.46 4.36 -2.60
CA TRP A 214 3.96 4.64 -3.96
C TRP A 214 5.42 4.24 -4.20
N VAL A 215 6.20 3.95 -3.15
CA VAL A 215 7.64 3.64 -3.27
C VAL A 215 7.88 2.27 -3.95
N PRO A 216 7.22 1.16 -3.54
CA PRO A 216 7.44 -0.13 -4.21
C PRO A 216 7.08 -0.13 -5.71
N PRO A 217 5.92 0.45 -6.13
CA PRO A 217 5.61 0.67 -7.55
C PRO A 217 6.70 1.44 -8.31
N LEU A 218 7.20 2.54 -7.74
CA LEU A 218 8.25 3.33 -8.36
C LEU A 218 9.53 2.52 -8.57
N VAL A 219 9.91 1.68 -7.60
CA VAL A 219 11.07 0.79 -7.72
C VAL A 219 10.86 -0.27 -8.81
N GLY A 220 9.64 -0.81 -8.94
CA GLY A 220 9.28 -1.72 -10.04
C GLY A 220 9.49 -1.08 -11.41
N TRP A 221 8.88 0.08 -11.63
CA TRP A 221 8.99 0.83 -12.89
C TRP A 221 10.45 1.20 -13.25
N LEU A 222 11.25 1.61 -12.26
CA LEU A 222 12.67 1.91 -12.49
C LEU A 222 13.46 0.64 -12.86
N ASN A 223 13.18 -0.49 -12.22
CA ASN A 223 13.88 -1.74 -12.50
C ASN A 223 13.58 -2.25 -13.91
N GLU A 224 12.36 -2.05 -14.42
CA GLU A 224 11.99 -2.39 -15.80
C GLU A 224 12.62 -1.45 -16.83
N LYS A 225 12.61 -0.14 -16.55
CA LYS A 225 13.14 0.87 -17.49
C LYS A 225 14.66 0.79 -17.69
N TYR A 226 15.39 0.25 -16.71
CA TYR A 226 16.85 0.17 -16.70
C TYR A 226 17.41 -1.26 -16.80
N ARG A 227 16.55 -2.27 -17.02
CA ARG A 227 16.95 -3.61 -17.48
C ARG A 227 16.89 -3.71 -19.00
#